data_AF-A0A8H2WE10-F1
#
_entry.id   AF-A0A8H2WE10-F1
#
_cell.length_a   1.000
_cell.length_b   1.000
_cell.length_c   1.000
_cell.angle_alpha   90.00
_cell.angle_beta   90.00
_cell.angle_gamma   90.00
#
_symmetry.space_group_name_H-M   'P 1'
#
loop_
_entity.id
_entity.type
_entity.pdbx_description
1 polymer ?
#
loop_
_entity_poly.entity_id
_entity_poly.type
_entity_poly.pdbx_seq_one_letter_code
_entity_poly.pdbx_strand_id
1 'polypeptide(L)'
;MSLPTPGSVRPSAMPSLTNASPTVGIESPDSMPPTPMPLPANAPPLHQVQARIRLVVQTLTELGVCSMDVQPASATPELPAGLVGARVKASDQLVEHLGELERLSSKLDMNVPLDVFRDIDQNKNPNNITKNLIDDTAAENQWINGRLHAIETYRDMLGEALREHFPALQPHLPPPPGANGKLDAVVEEEEGMIVDS
;
A
#
# COMPACT_ATOMS: atom_id res chain seq x y z
N MET A 1 -48.13 -8.70 52.88
CA MET A 1 -47.39 -9.97 52.69
C MET A 1 -46.90 -9.97 51.25
N SER A 2 -45.88 -9.16 50.95
CA SER A 2 -44.45 -9.53 51.06
C SER A 2 -44.10 -10.57 49.99
N LEU A 3 -43.81 -10.09 48.78
CA LEU A 3 -43.10 -10.86 47.76
C LEU A 3 -41.65 -11.02 48.24
N PRO A 4 -41.14 -12.25 48.41
CA PRO A 4 -39.75 -12.49 48.73
C PRO A 4 -38.92 -12.52 47.44
N THR A 5 -37.92 -11.64 47.34
CA THR A 5 -36.75 -11.85 46.48
C THR A 5 -35.89 -12.99 47.05
N PRO A 6 -35.36 -13.86 46.18
CA PRO A 6 -34.04 -14.41 46.44
C PRO A 6 -33.14 -14.41 45.22
N GLY A 7 -31.85 -14.19 45.49
CA GLY A 7 -30.79 -14.88 44.75
C GLY A 7 -30.13 -14.10 43.63
N SER A 8 -29.21 -13.22 44.00
CA SER A 8 -28.04 -12.88 43.19
C SER A 8 -27.32 -14.16 42.75
N VAL A 9 -27.29 -14.42 41.44
CA VAL A 9 -26.31 -15.32 40.83
C VAL A 9 -25.64 -14.58 39.68
N ARG A 10 -24.42 -14.16 39.98
CA ARG A 10 -23.40 -13.58 39.10
C ARG A 10 -23.27 -14.43 37.82
N PRO A 11 -23.43 -13.89 36.60
CA PRO A 11 -22.83 -14.55 35.44
C PRO A 11 -21.31 -14.41 35.58
N SER A 12 -20.61 -15.55 35.69
CA SER A 12 -19.16 -15.62 35.61
C SER A 12 -18.70 -14.95 34.32
N ALA A 13 -17.89 -13.90 34.47
CA ALA A 13 -17.21 -13.24 33.36
C ALA A 13 -16.33 -14.26 32.65
N MET A 14 -16.56 -14.44 31.35
CA MET A 14 -15.54 -14.99 30.46
C MET A 14 -14.40 -13.97 30.35
N PRO A 15 -13.14 -14.41 30.22
CA PRO A 15 -12.00 -13.50 30.12
C PRO A 15 -12.16 -12.60 28.90
N SER A 16 -12.30 -11.30 29.15
CA SER A 16 -12.21 -10.26 28.14
C SER A 16 -10.82 -10.33 27.51
N LEU A 17 -10.74 -10.73 26.24
CA LEU A 17 -9.55 -10.53 25.45
C LEU A 17 -9.30 -9.02 25.36
N THR A 18 -8.22 -8.62 26.01
CA THR A 18 -7.64 -7.30 25.99
C THR A 18 -7.25 -6.96 24.56
N ASN A 19 -8.03 -6.13 23.88
CA ASN A 19 -7.51 -5.42 22.72
C ASN A 19 -7.13 -4.02 23.18
N ALA A 20 -5.85 -3.85 23.53
CA ALA A 20 -5.26 -2.56 23.79
C ALA A 20 -5.34 -1.75 22.48
N SER A 21 -6.35 -0.89 22.37
CA SER A 21 -6.37 0.15 21.35
C SER A 21 -5.25 1.15 21.70
N PRO A 22 -4.35 1.52 20.77
CA PRO A 22 -3.49 2.66 21.00
C PRO A 22 -4.39 3.90 20.97
N THR A 23 -4.44 4.58 22.11
CA THR A 23 -5.00 5.92 22.29
C THR A 23 -4.47 6.84 21.20
N VAL A 24 -5.32 7.16 20.20
CA VAL A 24 -5.12 8.35 19.38
C VAL A 24 -5.44 9.53 20.28
N GLY A 25 -4.38 10.10 20.85
CA GLY A 25 -4.45 11.37 21.55
C GLY A 25 -4.99 12.43 20.60
N ILE A 26 -6.02 13.14 21.07
CA ILE A 26 -6.52 14.37 20.48
C ILE A 26 -5.37 15.38 20.57
N GLU A 27 -4.67 15.63 19.46
CA GLU A 27 -3.72 16.74 19.36
C GLU A 27 -4.48 18.03 19.05
N SER A 28 -4.35 18.99 19.96
CA SER A 28 -4.79 20.37 19.82
C SER A 28 -4.23 21.04 18.55
N PRO A 29 -4.94 22.02 17.96
CA PRO A 29 -4.56 22.63 16.69
C PRO A 29 -3.61 23.81 16.94
N ASP A 30 -2.35 23.55 17.25
CA ASP A 30 -1.30 24.56 17.11
C ASP A 30 0.07 23.87 17.14
N SER A 31 0.60 23.51 15.98
CA SER A 31 2.02 23.17 15.82
C SER A 31 2.46 23.54 14.41
N MET A 32 3.44 24.44 14.38
CA MET A 32 4.11 24.98 13.20
C MET A 32 4.55 23.91 12.18
N PRO A 33 4.74 24.27 10.90
CA PRO A 33 5.22 23.32 9.90
C PRO A 33 6.58 22.74 10.33
N PRO A 34 6.78 21.41 10.28
CA PRO A 34 8.04 20.82 10.65
C PRO A 34 9.12 21.29 9.67
N THR A 35 10.17 21.91 10.21
CA THR A 35 11.43 22.11 9.51
C THR A 35 11.97 20.76 9.04
N PRO A 36 12.48 20.65 7.79
CA PRO A 36 12.95 19.36 7.27
C PRO A 36 14.22 18.94 8.01
N MET A 37 14.12 17.88 8.83
CA MET A 37 15.31 17.27 9.44
C MET A 37 16.18 16.59 8.38
N PRO A 38 17.52 16.67 8.47
CA PRO A 38 18.40 15.86 7.64
C PRO A 38 18.25 14.38 8.03
N LEU A 39 17.87 13.52 7.08
CA LEU A 39 17.80 12.08 7.31
C LEU A 39 19.20 11.47 7.48
N PRO A 40 19.34 10.39 8.27
CA PRO A 40 20.61 9.68 8.42
C PRO A 40 21.09 9.10 7.08
N ALA A 41 22.39 9.18 6.83
CA ALA A 41 23.06 8.78 5.58
C ALA A 41 22.88 7.30 5.18
N ASN A 42 22.27 6.47 6.05
CA ASN A 42 22.02 5.05 5.82
C ASN A 42 20.53 4.73 5.56
N ALA A 43 19.71 5.74 5.26
CA ALA A 43 18.33 5.51 4.84
C ALA A 43 18.30 4.72 3.51
N PRO A 44 17.25 3.91 3.24
CA PRO A 44 17.10 3.24 1.95
C PRO A 44 17.28 4.22 0.79
N PRO A 45 17.90 3.81 -0.33
CA PRO A 45 18.28 4.71 -1.42
C PRO A 45 17.09 5.52 -1.97
N LEU A 46 15.88 4.95 -1.94
CA LEU A 46 14.63 5.64 -2.27
C LEU A 46 14.36 6.84 -1.35
N HIS A 47 14.50 6.67 -0.03
CA HIS A 47 14.29 7.76 0.93
C HIS A 47 15.31 8.89 0.74
N GLN A 48 16.55 8.56 0.38
CA GLN A 48 17.58 9.56 0.07
C GLN A 48 17.20 10.36 -1.19
N VAL A 49 16.77 9.68 -2.25
CA VAL A 49 16.26 10.32 -3.46
C VAL A 49 15.05 11.22 -3.15
N GLN A 50 14.08 10.72 -2.38
CA GLN A 50 12.89 11.49 -2.00
C GLN A 50 13.24 12.73 -1.16
N ALA A 51 14.17 12.61 -0.21
CA ALA A 51 14.65 13.75 0.57
C ALA A 51 15.35 14.77 -0.34
N ARG A 52 16.17 14.30 -1.29
CA ARG A 52 16.87 15.19 -2.23
C ARG A 52 15.92 15.92 -3.17
N ILE A 53 14.89 15.24 -3.71
CA ILE A 53 13.84 15.88 -4.52
C ILE A 53 13.12 16.97 -3.72
N ARG A 54 12.81 16.73 -2.43
CA ARG A 54 12.21 17.76 -1.57
C ARG A 54 13.11 18.99 -1.42
N LEU A 55 14.41 18.81 -1.24
CA LEU A 55 15.38 19.91 -1.18
C LEU A 55 15.46 20.70 -2.50
N VAL A 56 15.40 20.01 -3.65
CA VAL A 56 15.34 20.67 -4.98
C VAL A 56 14.09 21.55 -5.08
N VAL A 57 12.92 21.03 -4.72
CA VAL A 57 11.66 21.80 -4.74
C VAL A 57 11.71 23.00 -3.80
N GLN A 58 12.27 22.82 -2.59
CA GLN A 58 12.45 23.90 -1.62
C GLN A 58 13.36 25.00 -2.18
N THR A 59 14.51 24.62 -2.74
CA THR A 59 15.48 25.57 -3.32
C THR A 59 14.88 26.32 -4.52
N LEU A 60 14.10 25.63 -5.37
CA LEU A 60 13.37 26.26 -6.48
C LEU A 60 12.31 27.25 -5.98
N THR A 61 11.65 26.94 -4.87
CA THR A 61 10.66 27.83 -4.25
C THR A 61 11.33 29.08 -3.69
N GLU A 62 12.44 28.92 -2.94
CA GLU A 62 13.24 30.03 -2.42
C GLU A 62 13.80 30.90 -3.56
N LEU A 63 14.32 30.27 -4.61
CA LEU A 63 14.79 30.97 -5.81
C LEU A 63 13.66 31.77 -6.48
N GLY A 64 12.46 31.19 -6.58
CA GLY A 64 11.26 31.85 -7.08
C GLY A 64 10.90 33.10 -6.27
N VAL A 65 10.89 32.98 -4.94
CA VAL A 65 10.63 34.10 -4.01
C VAL A 65 11.70 35.19 -4.14
N CYS A 66 12.98 34.81 -4.12
CA CYS A 66 14.08 35.75 -4.33
C CYS A 66 14.06 36.36 -5.74
N SER A 67 13.37 35.72 -6.70
CA SER A 67 13.25 36.25 -8.04
C SER A 67 12.25 37.39 -8.17
N MET A 68 11.20 37.35 -7.35
CA MET A 68 10.08 38.30 -7.38
C MET A 68 10.40 39.64 -6.70
N ASP A 69 11.29 39.69 -5.70
CA ASP A 69 11.48 40.92 -4.89
C ASP A 69 12.82 41.63 -5.14
N VAL A 70 13.04 42.21 -6.33
CA VAL A 70 14.32 42.88 -6.63
C VAL A 70 14.40 44.26 -5.98
N GLN A 71 14.59 44.32 -4.66
CA GLN A 71 14.86 45.58 -3.97
C GLN A 71 16.33 45.98 -4.18
N PRO A 72 16.60 47.18 -4.74
CA PRO A 72 17.95 47.65 -5.00
C PRO A 72 18.76 47.95 -3.72
N ALA A 73 18.12 47.98 -2.54
CA ALA A 73 18.73 48.29 -1.25
C ALA A 73 18.72 47.11 -0.25
N SER A 74 18.72 45.87 -0.74
CA SER A 74 18.69 44.65 0.12
C SER A 74 20.06 44.21 0.66
N ALA A 75 21.13 44.96 0.40
CA ALA A 75 22.47 44.65 0.90
C ALA A 75 22.59 45.04 2.39
N THR A 76 22.35 44.08 3.27
CA THR A 76 22.64 44.17 4.71
C THR A 76 24.03 43.58 5.00
N PRO A 77 24.66 43.88 6.16
CA PRO A 77 25.95 43.29 6.56
C PRO A 77 25.97 41.76 6.53
N GLU A 78 24.81 41.11 6.72
CA GLU A 78 24.60 39.67 6.66
C GLU A 78 24.42 39.11 5.22
N LEU A 79 24.09 39.95 4.24
CA LEU A 79 23.89 39.61 2.83
C LEU A 79 24.69 40.58 1.92
N PRO A 80 26.02 40.38 1.78
CA PRO A 80 26.92 41.35 1.13
C PRO A 80 26.64 41.58 -0.37
N ALA A 81 25.86 40.71 -1.02
CA ALA A 81 25.40 40.87 -2.40
C ALA A 81 23.86 41.01 -2.51
N GLY A 82 23.19 41.31 -1.39
CA GLY A 82 21.72 41.44 -1.30
C GLY A 82 20.97 40.21 -1.83
N LEU A 83 19.79 40.44 -2.38
CA LEU A 83 18.97 39.37 -2.95
C LEU A 83 19.58 38.74 -4.22
N VAL A 84 20.52 39.42 -4.88
CA VAL A 84 21.27 38.86 -6.03
C VAL A 84 22.23 37.78 -5.54
N GLY A 85 22.96 38.03 -4.45
CA GLY A 85 23.82 37.03 -3.81
C GLY A 85 23.07 35.81 -3.32
N ALA A 86 21.88 36.00 -2.73
CA ALA A 86 21.01 34.91 -2.34
C ALA A 86 20.58 34.05 -3.54
N ARG A 87 20.29 34.66 -4.69
CA ARG A 87 19.96 33.93 -5.93
C ARG A 87 21.13 33.14 -6.50
N VAL A 88 22.32 33.72 -6.54
CA VAL A 88 23.52 33.02 -7.00
C VAL A 88 23.79 31.81 -6.11
N LYS A 89 23.76 32.00 -4.78
CA LYS A 89 23.94 30.92 -3.81
C LYS A 89 22.88 29.82 -3.97
N ALA A 90 21.60 30.19 -4.12
CA ALA A 90 20.51 29.23 -4.32
C ALA A 90 20.66 28.46 -5.65
N SER A 91 21.14 29.11 -6.71
CA SER A 91 21.44 28.46 -7.99
C SER A 91 22.59 27.45 -7.86
N ASP A 92 23.67 27.82 -7.16
CA ASP A 92 24.80 26.92 -6.91
C ASP A 92 24.36 25.70 -6.10
N GLN A 93 23.54 25.92 -5.06
CA GLN A 93 22.94 24.85 -4.25
C GLN A 93 22.01 23.96 -5.07
N LEU A 94 21.21 24.53 -5.97
CA LEU A 94 20.33 23.77 -6.86
C LEU A 94 21.14 22.85 -7.79
N VAL A 95 22.23 23.35 -8.39
CA VAL A 95 23.11 22.56 -9.26
C VAL A 95 23.74 21.41 -8.46
N GLU A 96 24.22 21.68 -7.24
CA GLU A 96 24.70 20.63 -6.33
C GLU A 96 23.59 19.62 -5.98
N HIS A 97 22.35 20.11 -5.84
CA HIS A 97 21.20 19.27 -5.55
C HIS A 97 20.85 18.31 -6.68
N LEU A 98 20.87 18.79 -7.93
CA LEU A 98 20.67 17.97 -9.12
C LEU A 98 21.81 16.98 -9.35
N GLY A 99 23.07 17.39 -9.16
CA GLY A 99 24.23 16.50 -9.34
C GLY A 99 24.22 15.30 -8.37
N GLU A 100 23.90 15.55 -7.09
CA GLU A 100 23.71 14.44 -6.13
C GLU A 100 22.48 13.59 -6.45
N LEU A 101 21.40 14.18 -6.99
CA LEU A 101 20.20 13.43 -7.37
C LEU A 101 20.50 12.43 -8.49
N GLU A 102 21.28 12.82 -9.51
CA GLU A 102 21.75 11.91 -10.58
C GLU A 102 22.63 10.78 -10.03
N ARG A 103 23.53 11.10 -9.09
CA ARG A 103 24.35 10.09 -8.43
C ARG A 103 23.52 9.11 -7.60
N LEU A 104 22.45 9.58 -6.96
CA LEU A 104 21.55 8.73 -6.20
C LEU A 104 20.61 7.91 -7.11
N SER A 105 20.18 8.45 -8.24
CA SER A 105 19.31 7.74 -9.18
C SER A 105 19.99 6.51 -9.79
N SER A 106 21.30 6.57 -10.02
CA SER A 106 22.08 5.39 -10.50
C SER A 106 22.12 4.22 -9.51
N LYS A 107 21.75 4.43 -8.24
CA LYS A 107 21.67 3.39 -7.20
C LYS A 107 20.27 2.77 -7.09
N LEU A 108 19.28 3.28 -7.83
CA LEU A 108 17.92 2.80 -7.82
C LEU A 108 17.72 1.77 -8.94
N ASP A 109 17.59 0.51 -8.57
CA ASP A 109 17.19 -0.56 -9.48
C ASP A 109 15.68 -0.80 -9.32
N MET A 110 14.87 0.03 -9.98
CA MET A 110 13.42 -0.13 -9.99
C MET A 110 12.83 0.18 -11.36
N ASN A 111 11.92 -0.69 -11.79
CA ASN A 111 11.15 -0.50 -13.01
C ASN A 111 9.80 0.14 -12.67
N VAL A 112 9.47 1.23 -13.35
CA VAL A 112 8.18 1.91 -13.20
C VAL A 112 7.34 1.63 -14.45
N PRO A 113 6.12 1.07 -14.33
CA PRO A 113 5.24 0.86 -15.46
C PRO A 113 4.90 2.17 -16.19
N LEU A 114 4.78 2.10 -17.53
CA LEU A 114 4.44 3.28 -18.36
C LEU A 114 3.10 3.91 -18.00
N ASP A 115 2.16 3.11 -17.51
CA ASP A 115 0.84 3.58 -17.12
C ASP A 115 0.87 4.47 -15.87
N VAL A 116 1.84 4.27 -14.97
CA VAL A 116 2.07 5.17 -13.84
C VAL A 116 2.47 6.56 -14.33
N PHE A 117 3.33 6.64 -15.35
CA PHE A 117 3.71 7.92 -15.96
C PHE A 117 2.51 8.60 -16.61
N ARG A 118 1.65 7.83 -17.30
CA ARG A 118 0.40 8.35 -17.89
C ARG A 118 -0.53 8.94 -16.85
N ASP A 119 -0.67 8.29 -15.69
CA ASP A 119 -1.49 8.81 -14.59
C ASP A 119 -0.92 10.10 -14.02
N ILE A 120 0.41 10.19 -13.85
CA ILE A 120 1.09 11.41 -13.41
C ILE A 120 0.86 12.56 -14.41
N ASP A 121 1.05 12.30 -15.72
CA ASP A 121 0.87 13.30 -16.78
C ASP A 121 -0.58 13.82 -16.87
N GLN A 122 -1.55 12.98 -16.49
CA GLN A 122 -2.98 13.32 -16.45
C GLN A 122 -3.42 13.89 -15.10
N ASN A 123 -2.50 14.15 -14.17
CA ASN A 123 -2.79 14.62 -12.81
C ASN A 123 -3.76 13.68 -12.05
N LYS A 124 -3.64 12.37 -12.29
CA LYS A 124 -4.36 11.32 -11.56
C LYS A 124 -3.48 10.74 -10.46
N ASN A 125 -4.12 10.11 -9.47
CA ASN A 125 -3.40 9.43 -8.42
C ASN A 125 -2.75 8.15 -8.99
N PRO A 126 -1.40 8.02 -8.95
CA PRO A 126 -0.70 6.84 -9.47
C PRO A 126 -1.03 5.55 -8.72
N ASN A 127 -1.66 5.60 -7.54
CA ASN A 127 -2.10 4.41 -6.82
C ASN A 127 -3.34 3.75 -7.44
N ASN A 128 -4.03 4.44 -8.35
CA ASN A 128 -5.23 3.91 -9.00
C ASN A 128 -4.92 2.69 -9.86
N ILE A 129 -3.77 2.66 -10.55
CA ILE A 129 -3.37 1.49 -11.34
C ILE A 129 -3.23 0.24 -10.47
N THR A 130 -2.60 0.37 -9.30
CA THR A 130 -2.42 -0.73 -8.36
C THR A 130 -3.77 -1.23 -7.86
N LYS A 131 -4.67 -0.30 -7.50
CA LYS A 131 -6.02 -0.65 -7.09
C LYS A 131 -6.77 -1.41 -8.19
N ASN A 132 -6.81 -0.85 -9.41
CA ASN A 132 -7.51 -1.46 -10.53
C ASN A 132 -6.95 -2.84 -10.86
N LEU A 133 -5.63 -3.01 -10.83
CA LEU A 133 -5.00 -4.31 -11.08
C LEU A 133 -5.37 -5.35 -10.01
N ILE A 134 -5.45 -4.96 -8.75
CA ILE A 134 -5.92 -5.84 -7.67
C ILE A 134 -7.39 -6.22 -7.88
N ASP A 135 -8.24 -5.22 -8.16
CA ASP A 135 -9.68 -5.42 -8.38
C ASP A 135 -9.92 -6.34 -9.60
N ASP A 136 -9.25 -6.08 -10.72
CA ASP A 136 -9.35 -6.88 -11.96
C ASP A 136 -8.80 -8.30 -11.77
N THR A 137 -7.67 -8.45 -11.07
CA THR A 137 -7.10 -9.77 -10.79
C THR A 137 -8.02 -10.58 -9.87
N ALA A 138 -8.62 -9.95 -8.86
CA ALA A 138 -9.57 -10.60 -7.97
C ALA A 138 -10.85 -11.03 -8.73
N ALA A 139 -11.38 -10.15 -9.58
CA ALA A 139 -12.54 -10.44 -10.42
C ALA A 139 -12.25 -11.59 -11.39
N GLU A 140 -11.09 -11.58 -12.05
CA GLU A 140 -10.67 -12.64 -12.98
C GLU A 140 -10.48 -13.97 -12.24
N ASN A 141 -9.86 -13.96 -11.06
CA ASN A 141 -9.70 -15.18 -10.26
C ASN A 141 -11.05 -15.80 -9.86
N GLN A 142 -11.99 -14.97 -9.42
CA GLN A 142 -13.35 -15.44 -9.11
C GLN A 142 -14.07 -15.96 -10.34
N TRP A 143 -13.92 -15.28 -11.48
CA TRP A 143 -14.52 -15.68 -12.75
C TRP A 143 -13.98 -17.03 -13.23
N ILE A 144 -12.66 -17.22 -13.20
CA ILE A 144 -12.02 -18.49 -13.58
C ILE A 144 -12.48 -19.61 -12.64
N ASN A 145 -12.49 -19.38 -11.33
CA ASN A 145 -12.93 -20.36 -10.35
C ASN A 145 -14.40 -20.74 -10.56
N GLY A 146 -15.28 -19.77 -10.84
CA GLY A 146 -16.68 -20.03 -11.17
C GLY A 146 -16.82 -20.86 -12.46
N ARG A 147 -16.00 -20.58 -13.46
CA ARG A 147 -16.00 -21.35 -14.72
C ARG A 147 -15.49 -22.77 -14.53
N LEU A 148 -14.44 -22.95 -13.72
CA LEU A 148 -13.92 -24.27 -13.37
C LEU A 148 -14.97 -25.09 -12.63
N HIS A 149 -15.61 -24.50 -11.62
CA HIS A 149 -16.67 -25.14 -10.85
C HIS A 149 -17.87 -25.56 -11.73
N ALA A 150 -18.26 -24.72 -12.69
CA ALA A 150 -19.32 -25.07 -13.64
C ALA A 150 -18.95 -26.26 -14.54
N ILE A 151 -17.68 -26.34 -14.98
CA ILE A 151 -17.19 -27.46 -15.78
C ILE A 151 -17.15 -28.75 -14.96
N GLU A 152 -16.69 -28.67 -13.71
CA GLU A 152 -16.66 -29.81 -12.78
C GLU A 152 -18.07 -30.32 -12.50
N THR A 153 -18.99 -29.42 -12.18
CA THR A 153 -20.41 -29.75 -11.97
C THR A 153 -21.02 -30.39 -13.21
N TYR A 154 -20.74 -29.85 -14.41
CA TYR A 154 -21.22 -30.42 -15.66
C TYR A 154 -20.65 -31.82 -15.91
N ARG A 155 -19.34 -32.02 -15.69
CA ARG A 155 -18.69 -33.33 -15.79
C ARG A 155 -19.35 -34.34 -14.86
N ASP A 156 -19.66 -33.93 -13.63
CA ASP A 156 -20.23 -34.81 -12.61
C ASP A 156 -21.69 -35.16 -12.94
N MET A 157 -22.49 -34.18 -13.35
CA MET A 157 -23.86 -34.41 -13.83
C MET A 157 -23.91 -35.31 -15.05
N LEU A 158 -23.00 -35.10 -16.02
CA LEU A 158 -22.89 -35.95 -17.20
C LEU A 158 -22.45 -37.36 -16.83
N GLY A 159 -21.50 -37.48 -15.91
CA GLY A 159 -21.05 -38.76 -15.37
C GLY A 159 -22.21 -39.54 -14.75
N GLU A 160 -23.04 -38.89 -13.94
CA GLU A 160 -24.20 -39.53 -13.31
C GLU A 160 -25.25 -39.96 -14.34
N ALA A 161 -25.62 -39.08 -15.27
CA ALA A 161 -26.58 -39.41 -16.33
C ALA A 161 -26.10 -40.60 -17.20
N LEU A 162 -24.79 -40.70 -17.46
CA LEU A 162 -24.21 -41.83 -18.16
C LEU A 162 -24.25 -43.13 -17.34
N ARG A 163 -24.05 -43.07 -16.02
CA ARG A 163 -24.17 -44.25 -15.13
C ARG A 163 -25.60 -44.76 -15.05
N GLU A 164 -26.58 -43.86 -15.04
CA GLU A 164 -28.01 -44.18 -15.00
C GLU A 164 -28.50 -44.82 -16.31
N HIS A 165 -28.21 -44.20 -17.45
CA HIS A 165 -28.73 -44.66 -18.74
C HIS A 165 -27.88 -45.75 -19.41
N PHE A 166 -26.59 -45.89 -19.06
CA PHE A 166 -25.68 -46.87 -19.66
C PHE A 166 -24.86 -47.64 -18.60
N PRO A 167 -25.47 -48.62 -17.90
CA PRO A 167 -24.80 -49.36 -16.81
C PRO A 167 -23.53 -50.11 -17.23
N ALA A 168 -23.45 -50.53 -18.50
CA ALA A 168 -22.27 -51.20 -19.05
C ALA A 168 -21.02 -50.31 -19.13
N LEU A 169 -21.17 -48.99 -19.12
CA LEU A 169 -20.06 -48.04 -19.21
C LEU A 169 -19.46 -47.69 -17.84
N GLN A 170 -20.12 -48.03 -16.74
CA GLN A 170 -19.67 -47.71 -15.37
C GLN A 170 -18.21 -48.10 -15.03
N PRO A 171 -17.64 -49.21 -15.54
CA PRO A 171 -16.23 -49.57 -15.28
C PRO A 171 -15.21 -48.61 -15.91
N HIS A 172 -15.63 -47.82 -16.91
CA HIS A 172 -14.77 -46.91 -17.67
C HIS A 172 -15.00 -45.43 -17.32
N LEU A 173 -15.98 -45.12 -16.47
CA LEU A 173 -16.21 -43.75 -16.02
C LEU A 173 -15.35 -43.41 -14.80
N PRO A 174 -14.93 -42.13 -14.68
CA PRO A 174 -14.30 -41.65 -13.45
C PRO A 174 -15.21 -41.92 -12.23
N PRO A 175 -14.60 -42.17 -11.06
CA PRO A 175 -15.37 -42.43 -9.86
C PRO A 175 -16.19 -41.19 -9.46
N PRO A 176 -17.34 -41.35 -8.80
CA PRO A 176 -18.20 -40.24 -8.43
C PRO A 176 -17.46 -39.24 -7.51
N PRO A 177 -17.81 -37.94 -7.58
CA PRO A 177 -17.22 -36.90 -6.74
C PRO A 177 -17.38 -37.29 -5.26
N GLY A 178 -16.26 -37.31 -4.52
CA GLY A 178 -16.18 -37.79 -3.13
C GLY A 178 -15.45 -39.12 -2.93
N ALA A 179 -15.17 -39.89 -4.00
CA ALA A 179 -14.33 -41.09 -3.91
C ALA A 179 -12.81 -40.79 -3.93
N ASN A 180 -12.41 -39.64 -4.49
CA ASN A 180 -11.04 -39.15 -4.46
C ASN A 180 -10.80 -38.31 -3.20
N GLY A 181 -10.94 -38.93 -2.03
CA GLY A 181 -10.60 -38.32 -0.76
C GLY A 181 -9.08 -38.17 -0.61
N LYS A 182 -8.45 -37.20 -1.29
CA LYS A 182 -7.11 -36.69 -0.91
C LYS A 182 -6.60 -35.43 -1.62
N LEU A 183 -7.44 -34.56 -2.19
CA LEU A 183 -6.94 -33.31 -2.81
C LEU A 183 -7.64 -32.04 -2.32
N ASP A 184 -8.88 -32.12 -1.85
CA ASP A 184 -9.60 -30.95 -1.32
C ASP A 184 -9.21 -30.54 0.12
N ALA A 185 -8.41 -31.34 0.82
CA ALA A 185 -8.03 -31.07 2.21
C ALA A 185 -6.81 -30.14 2.37
N VAL A 186 -6.16 -29.69 1.29
CA VAL A 186 -4.93 -28.87 1.40
C VAL A 186 -5.19 -27.37 1.22
N VAL A 187 -6.38 -26.95 0.77
CA VAL A 187 -6.64 -25.52 0.50
C VAL A 187 -7.28 -24.80 1.70
N GLU A 188 -7.75 -25.50 2.75
CA GLU A 188 -8.39 -24.86 3.91
C GLU A 188 -7.52 -24.80 5.21
N GLU A 189 -6.26 -25.27 5.21
CA GLU A 189 -5.41 -25.24 6.42
C GLU A 189 -4.29 -24.17 6.43
N GLU A 190 -4.27 -23.20 5.50
CA GLU A 190 -3.26 -22.11 5.48
C GLU A 190 -3.84 -20.71 5.78
N GLU A 191 -4.96 -20.62 6.52
CA GLU A 191 -5.39 -19.35 7.14
C GLU A 191 -5.29 -19.35 8.68
N GLY A 192 -4.58 -20.32 9.28
CA GLY A 192 -4.59 -20.53 10.73
C GLY A 192 -3.26 -20.94 11.34
N MET A 193 -2.12 -20.40 10.89
CA MET A 193 -0.86 -20.63 11.62
C MET A 193 0.11 -19.43 11.53
N ILE A 194 -0.23 -18.37 12.25
CA ILE A 194 0.79 -17.50 12.87
C ILE A 194 0.69 -17.77 14.37
N VAL A 195 1.48 -18.75 14.83
CA VAL A 195 1.79 -18.91 16.25
C VAL A 195 3.20 -18.41 16.46
N ASP A 196 3.30 -17.38 17.32
CA ASP A 196 4.53 -16.83 17.87
C ASP A 196 5.51 -17.91 18.35
N SER A 197 6.79 -17.71 18.05
CA SER A 197 7.93 -18.10 18.87
C SER A 197 9.09 -17.13 18.64
#